data_AF-A0AA39FA58-F1
#
_entry.id   AF-A0AA39FA58-F1
#
_cell.length_a   1.000
_cell.length_b   1.000
_cell.length_c   1.000
_cell.angle_alpha   90.00
_cell.angle_beta   90.00
_cell.angle_gamma   90.00
#
_symmetry.space_group_name_H-M   'P 1'
#
loop_
_entity.id
_entity.type
_entity.pdbx_description
1 polymer ?
#
loop_
_entity_poly.entity_id
_entity_poly.type
_entity_poly.pdbx_seq_one_letter_code
_entity_poly.pdbx_strand_id
1 'polypeptide(L)'
;MKVHDEPMPLERLIHEAFRDLLRNDEESTLTKSKMYQNLEYDIVANENVMLKTLGFQLTIDQPEGHITRCCEMLKVNSETLQWAQVIAANSLHLTTMCLQYSPHIIGTFAVYFVCKWSKLEIPMSTEGQPWYAYMDEAITEDMLNKMIRNIILKICEF
;
A
#
# COMPACT_ATOMS: atom_id res chain seq x y z
N MET A 1 -8.77 10.43 2.40
CA MET A 1 -8.97 11.81 1.89
C MET A 1 -9.13 12.85 3.01
N LYS A 2 -10.01 12.67 4.02
CA LYS A 2 -9.98 13.54 5.22
C LYS A 2 -8.90 13.18 6.26
N VAL A 3 -8.41 11.94 6.21
CA VAL A 3 -7.43 11.37 7.14
C VAL A 3 -5.99 11.58 6.66
N HIS A 4 -5.80 11.93 5.39
CA HIS A 4 -4.51 12.35 4.84
C HIS A 4 -4.45 13.88 4.84
N ASP A 5 -3.24 14.44 4.82
CA ASP A 5 -2.93 15.86 5.10
C ASP A 5 -3.67 16.91 4.25
N GLU A 6 -4.33 16.51 3.16
CA GLU A 6 -5.09 17.42 2.29
C GLU A 6 -6.56 16.98 2.14
N PRO A 7 -7.49 17.47 3.00
CA PRO A 7 -8.90 17.14 2.91
C PRO A 7 -9.54 17.82 1.69
N MET A 8 -10.04 17.01 0.76
CA MET A 8 -10.77 17.51 -0.42
C MET A 8 -12.28 17.63 -0.13
N PRO A 9 -12.93 18.73 -0.55
CA PRO A 9 -14.38 18.92 -0.43
C PRO A 9 -15.19 17.84 -1.17
N LEU A 10 -16.37 17.48 -0.64
CA LEU A 10 -17.25 16.48 -1.24
C LEU A 10 -17.69 16.85 -2.66
N GLU A 11 -18.00 18.12 -2.90
CA GLU A 11 -18.33 18.63 -4.24
C GLU A 11 -17.20 18.35 -5.24
N ARG A 12 -15.96 18.62 -4.85
CA ARG A 12 -14.78 18.36 -5.69
C ARG A 12 -14.57 16.86 -5.91
N LEU A 13 -14.76 16.02 -4.90
CA LEU A 13 -14.69 14.56 -5.03
C LEU A 13 -15.70 14.04 -6.05
N ILE A 14 -16.94 14.52 -5.96
CA ILE A 14 -18.00 14.13 -6.90
C ILE A 14 -17.58 14.55 -8.31
N HIS A 15 -17.16 15.80 -8.52
CA HIS A 15 -16.70 16.28 -9.82
C HIS A 15 -15.54 15.46 -10.40
N GLU A 16 -14.51 15.15 -9.61
CA GLU A 16 -13.37 14.35 -10.05
C GLU A 16 -13.76 12.90 -10.38
N ALA A 17 -14.58 12.26 -9.53
CA ALA A 17 -15.09 10.90 -9.79
C ALA A 17 -15.93 10.83 -11.07
N PHE A 18 -16.80 11.81 -11.31
CA PHE A 18 -17.60 11.90 -12.53
C PHE A 18 -16.75 12.08 -13.78
N ARG A 19 -15.70 12.91 -13.71
CA ARG A 19 -14.76 13.11 -14.82
C ARG A 19 -14.09 11.81 -15.25
N ASP A 20 -13.59 11.05 -14.28
CA ASP A 20 -12.89 9.80 -14.54
C ASP A 20 -13.82 8.68 -15.02
N LEU A 21 -15.06 8.63 -14.53
CA LEU A 21 -16.04 7.59 -14.86
C LEU A 21 -16.82 7.83 -16.16
N LEU A 22 -17.10 9.09 -16.53
CA LEU A 22 -18.08 9.43 -17.57
C LEU A 22 -17.53 10.11 -18.82
N ARG A 23 -16.20 10.26 -18.97
CA ARG A 23 -15.54 10.74 -20.20
C ARG A 23 -16.30 11.90 -20.91
N ASN A 24 -16.11 13.11 -20.38
CA ASN A 24 -16.08 14.39 -21.09
C ASN A 24 -17.34 15.10 -21.64
N ASP A 25 -18.60 14.62 -21.55
CA ASP A 25 -19.71 15.40 -22.17
C ASP A 25 -20.86 15.90 -21.28
N GLU A 26 -20.96 15.50 -20.00
CA GLU A 26 -22.11 15.87 -19.12
C GLU A 26 -21.74 16.68 -17.85
N GLU A 27 -20.55 17.29 -17.80
CA GLU A 27 -20.01 17.94 -16.59
C GLU A 27 -20.84 19.19 -16.16
N SER A 28 -21.52 19.86 -17.09
CA SER A 28 -22.16 21.17 -16.86
C SER A 28 -23.62 21.11 -16.40
N THR A 29 -24.32 19.97 -16.57
CA THR A 29 -25.72 19.77 -16.17
C THR A 29 -25.87 19.04 -14.83
N LEU A 30 -24.77 18.49 -14.31
CA LEU A 30 -24.80 17.53 -13.22
C LEU A 30 -25.04 18.18 -11.85
N THR A 31 -24.41 19.32 -11.54
CA THR A 31 -24.40 19.95 -10.20
C THR A 31 -25.79 20.40 -9.70
N LYS A 32 -26.81 20.43 -10.58
CA LYS A 32 -28.21 20.76 -10.23
C LYS A 32 -29.18 19.60 -10.41
N SER A 33 -28.69 18.43 -10.80
CA SER A 33 -29.50 17.24 -11.07
C SER A 33 -29.90 16.55 -9.76
N LYS A 34 -31.09 15.97 -9.73
CA LYS A 34 -31.53 15.06 -8.66
C LYS A 34 -30.57 13.87 -8.48
N MET A 35 -29.87 13.49 -9.55
CA MET A 35 -28.82 12.48 -9.52
C MET A 35 -27.64 12.89 -8.64
N TYR A 36 -27.20 14.15 -8.70
CA TYR A 36 -26.10 14.67 -7.89
C TYR A 36 -26.47 14.68 -6.39
N GLN A 37 -27.67 15.14 -6.05
CA GLN A 37 -28.16 15.14 -4.67
C GLN A 37 -28.27 13.72 -4.08
N ASN A 38 -28.74 12.76 -4.88
CA ASN A 38 -28.77 11.36 -4.46
C ASN A 38 -27.36 10.81 -4.24
N LEU A 39 -26.40 11.11 -5.13
CA LEU A 39 -25.03 10.65 -4.97
C LEU A 39 -24.35 11.28 -3.74
N GLU A 40 -24.57 12.56 -3.49
CA GLU A 40 -24.07 13.24 -2.30
C GLU A 40 -24.55 12.52 -1.02
N TYR A 41 -25.85 12.22 -0.97
CA TYR A 41 -26.43 11.44 0.12
C TYR A 41 -25.81 10.04 0.25
N ASP A 42 -25.68 9.31 -0.87
CA ASP A 42 -25.13 7.95 -0.89
C ASP A 42 -23.66 7.91 -0.46
N ILE A 43 -22.85 8.89 -0.87
CA ILE A 43 -21.44 8.99 -0.45
C ILE A 43 -21.35 9.21 1.06
N VAL A 44 -22.14 10.14 1.60
CA VAL A 44 -22.15 10.42 3.06
C VAL A 44 -22.68 9.22 3.84
N ALA A 45 -23.69 8.53 3.33
CA ALA A 45 -24.23 7.32 3.96
C ALA A 45 -23.18 6.20 3.97
N ASN A 46 -22.51 5.94 2.84
CA ASN A 46 -21.46 4.93 2.71
C ASN A 46 -20.21 5.29 3.54
N GLU A 47 -19.82 6.57 3.61
CA GLU A 47 -18.74 7.03 4.51
C GLU A 47 -19.06 6.63 5.95
N ASN A 48 -20.28 6.90 6.43
CA ASN A 48 -20.70 6.52 7.77
C ASN A 48 -20.69 4.99 8.01
N VAL A 49 -21.11 4.21 7.02
CA VAL A 49 -21.05 2.73 7.11
C VAL A 49 -19.60 2.26 7.18
N MET A 50 -18.70 2.78 6.34
CA MET A 50 -17.28 2.43 6.37
C MET A 50 -16.62 2.82 7.69
N LEU A 51 -16.84 4.05 8.17
CA LEU A 51 -16.28 4.53 9.44
C LEU A 51 -16.69 3.63 10.61
N LYS A 52 -17.98 3.24 10.69
CA LYS A 52 -18.48 2.33 11.71
C LYS A 52 -17.92 0.92 11.56
N THR A 53 -17.83 0.41 10.33
CA THR A 53 -17.29 -0.93 10.05
C THR A 53 -15.81 -1.03 10.45
N LEU A 54 -15.04 0.03 10.24
CA LEU A 54 -13.64 0.13 10.65
C LEU A 54 -13.45 0.47 12.13
N GLY A 55 -14.54 0.61 12.91
CA GLY A 55 -14.46 0.99 14.32
C GLY A 55 -13.83 2.35 14.55
N PHE A 56 -13.90 3.26 13.57
CA PHE A 56 -13.22 4.56 13.56
C PHE A 56 -11.68 4.47 13.68
N GLN A 57 -11.09 3.30 13.48
CA GLN A 57 -9.64 3.13 13.44
C GLN A 57 -9.13 3.45 12.02
N LEU A 58 -8.81 4.73 11.81
CA LEU A 58 -8.39 5.25 10.51
C LEU A 58 -6.87 5.41 10.39
N THR A 59 -6.13 5.23 11.48
CA THR A 59 -4.67 5.23 11.47
C THR A 59 -4.17 3.92 10.87
N ILE A 60 -3.60 3.99 9.68
CA ILE A 60 -2.99 2.85 9.00
C ILE A 60 -1.49 3.08 9.00
N ASP A 61 -0.75 2.23 9.72
CA ASP A 61 0.71 2.20 9.64
C ASP A 61 1.13 1.76 8.24
N GLN A 62 2.15 2.40 7.69
CA GLN A 62 2.56 2.22 6.30
C GLN A 62 3.98 1.63 6.21
N PRO A 63 4.28 0.82 5.19
CA PRO A 63 5.56 0.12 5.09
C PRO A 63 6.77 1.05 4.82
N GLU A 64 6.58 2.28 4.34
CA GLU A 64 7.66 3.18 3.88
C GLU A 64 8.67 3.49 4.99
N GLY A 65 8.20 3.74 6.21
CA GLY A 65 9.09 3.97 7.36
C GLY A 65 9.96 2.74 7.65
N HIS A 66 9.37 1.55 7.58
CA HIS A 66 10.07 0.28 7.82
C HIS A 66 11.08 -0.03 6.71
N ILE A 67 10.72 0.22 5.45
CA ILE A 67 11.62 0.04 4.29
C ILE A 67 12.82 0.98 4.42
N THR A 68 12.60 2.24 4.77
CA THR A 68 13.67 3.24 4.89
C THR A 68 14.68 2.79 5.95
N ARG A 69 14.19 2.41 7.13
CA ARG A 69 15.02 1.89 8.22
C ARG A 69 15.77 0.61 7.84
N CYS A 70 15.12 -0.33 7.16
CA CYS A 70 15.77 -1.54 6.62
C CYS A 70 16.92 -1.17 5.69
N CYS A 71 16.67 -0.28 4.72
CA CYS A 71 17.66 0.11 3.73
C CYS A 71 18.87 0.82 4.36
N GLU A 72 18.64 1.68 5.35
CA GLU A 72 19.69 2.34 6.13
C GLU A 72 20.54 1.34 6.92
N MET A 73 19.90 0.39 7.59
CA MET A 73 20.58 -0.67 8.34
C MET A 73 21.49 -1.51 7.42
N LEU A 74 20.99 -1.86 6.24
CA LEU A 74 21.70 -2.67 5.24
C LEU A 74 22.71 -1.88 4.40
N LYS A 75 22.69 -0.55 4.49
CA LYS A 75 23.49 0.37 3.66
C LYS A 75 23.32 0.12 2.16
N VAL A 76 22.11 -0.22 1.73
CA VAL A 76 21.78 -0.40 0.31
C VAL A 76 21.56 0.95 -0.38
N ASN A 77 21.68 0.96 -1.71
CA ASN A 77 21.56 2.19 -2.50
C ASN A 77 20.11 2.71 -2.58
N SER A 78 19.96 3.97 -3.01
CA SER A 78 18.66 4.62 -3.21
C SER A 78 17.78 3.92 -4.25
N GLU A 79 18.38 3.26 -5.24
CA GLU A 79 17.67 2.45 -6.23
C GLU A 79 16.94 1.27 -5.57
N THR A 80 17.61 0.56 -4.65
CA THR A 80 17.00 -0.54 -3.89
C THR A 80 15.84 -0.05 -3.04
N LEU A 81 16.00 1.10 -2.38
CA LEU A 81 14.92 1.74 -1.61
C LEU A 81 13.71 2.04 -2.50
N GLN A 82 13.93 2.65 -3.67
CA GLN A 82 12.87 3.00 -4.60
C GLN A 82 12.13 1.76 -5.10
N TRP A 83 12.86 0.72 -5.52
CA TRP A 83 12.24 -0.53 -5.96
C TRP A 83 11.48 -1.23 -4.82
N ALA A 84 11.99 -1.18 -3.58
CA ALA A 84 11.31 -1.77 -2.44
C ALA A 84 9.98 -1.05 -2.16
N GLN A 85 9.95 0.29 -2.26
CA GLN A 85 8.70 1.06 -2.16
C GLN A 85 7.69 0.67 -3.25
N VAL A 86 8.15 0.49 -4.49
CA VAL A 86 7.30 0.02 -5.60
C VAL A 86 6.73 -1.38 -5.32
N ILE A 87 7.56 -2.30 -4.83
CA ILE A 87 7.11 -3.65 -4.48
C ILE A 87 6.11 -3.64 -3.32
N ALA A 88 6.31 -2.80 -2.31
CA ALA A 88 5.36 -2.64 -1.22
C ALA A 88 4.02 -2.07 -1.71
N ALA A 89 4.03 -1.04 -2.57
CA ALA A 89 2.81 -0.52 -3.19
C ALA A 89 2.10 -1.58 -4.04
N ASN A 90 2.84 -2.33 -4.86
CA ASN A 90 2.27 -3.43 -5.65
C ASN A 90 1.69 -4.54 -4.77
N SER A 91 2.28 -4.81 -3.61
CA SER A 91 1.72 -5.79 -2.67
C SER A 91 0.35 -5.35 -2.14
N LEU A 92 0.14 -4.05 -1.92
CA LEU A 92 -1.14 -3.48 -1.52
C LEU A 92 -2.17 -3.51 -2.67
N HIS A 93 -1.75 -3.20 -3.89
CA HIS A 93 -2.65 -3.12 -5.04
C HIS A 93 -3.04 -4.48 -5.64
N LEU A 94 -2.12 -5.44 -5.64
CA LEU A 94 -2.28 -6.70 -6.38
C LEU A 94 -2.60 -7.89 -5.48
N THR A 95 -2.49 -7.75 -4.16
CA THR A 95 -2.64 -8.85 -3.21
C THR A 95 -3.44 -8.44 -1.97
N THR A 96 -3.81 -9.41 -1.14
CA THR A 96 -4.42 -9.16 0.18
C THR A 96 -3.40 -9.26 1.32
N MET A 97 -2.10 -9.05 1.05
CA MET A 97 -1.05 -9.13 2.07
C MET A 97 -1.23 -8.10 3.19
N CYS A 98 -1.77 -6.92 2.90
CA CYS A 98 -2.06 -5.88 3.91
C CYS A 98 -3.08 -6.31 4.97
N LEU A 99 -3.87 -7.36 4.70
CA LEU A 99 -4.81 -7.94 5.66
C LEU A 99 -4.22 -9.13 6.43
N GLN A 100 -3.10 -9.67 5.97
CA GLN A 100 -2.48 -10.89 6.50
C GLN A 100 -1.20 -10.61 7.29
N TYR A 101 -0.48 -9.54 6.94
CA TYR A 101 0.82 -9.20 7.47
C TYR A 101 0.85 -7.74 7.92
N SER A 102 1.62 -7.49 8.97
CA SER A 102 1.90 -6.14 9.46
C SER A 102 2.71 -5.32 8.42
N PRO A 103 2.62 -3.99 8.47
CA PRO A 103 3.41 -3.11 7.59
C PRO A 103 4.93 -3.32 7.70
N HIS A 104 5.45 -3.66 8.88
CA HIS A 104 6.89 -3.95 9.05
C HIS A 104 7.32 -5.25 8.35
N ILE A 105 6.48 -6.30 8.35
CA ILE A 105 6.73 -7.54 7.61
C ILE A 105 6.71 -7.24 6.12
N ILE A 106 5.72 -6.47 5.65
CA ILE A 106 5.61 -6.08 4.23
C ILE A 106 6.83 -5.27 3.79
N GLY A 107 7.30 -4.33 4.62
CA GLY A 107 8.51 -3.56 4.34
C GLY A 107 9.77 -4.42 4.26
N THR A 108 9.94 -5.34 5.22
CA THR A 108 11.06 -6.32 5.22
C THR A 108 11.00 -7.23 4.00
N PHE A 109 9.81 -7.72 3.65
CA PHE A 109 9.56 -8.50 2.45
C PHE A 109 9.95 -7.76 1.17
N ALA A 110 9.55 -6.49 1.04
CA ALA A 110 9.83 -5.72 -0.16
C ALA A 110 11.33 -5.51 -0.37
N VAL A 111 12.08 -5.20 0.69
CA VAL A 111 13.55 -5.10 0.64
C VAL A 111 14.17 -6.46 0.31
N TYR A 112 13.71 -7.53 0.96
CA TYR A 112 14.19 -8.89 0.67
C TYR A 112 13.97 -9.32 -0.78
N PHE A 113 12.79 -9.02 -1.34
CA PHE A 113 12.47 -9.28 -2.74
C PHE A 113 13.49 -8.59 -3.66
N VAL A 114 13.72 -7.29 -3.46
CA VAL A 114 14.62 -6.50 -4.32
C VAL A 114 16.06 -6.98 -4.17
N CYS A 115 16.51 -7.30 -2.96
CA CYS A 115 17.84 -7.85 -2.75
C CYS A 115 18.04 -9.18 -3.50
N LYS A 116 17.07 -10.10 -3.44
CA LYS A 116 17.15 -11.34 -4.23
C LYS A 116 17.08 -11.08 -5.74
N TRP A 117 16.24 -10.17 -6.19
CA TRP A 117 16.11 -9.82 -7.60
C TRP A 117 17.41 -9.23 -8.17
N SER A 118 18.04 -8.33 -7.41
CA SER A 118 19.31 -7.69 -7.75
C SER A 118 20.54 -8.56 -7.48
N LYS A 119 20.36 -9.80 -7.00
CA LYS A 119 21.43 -10.71 -6.56
C LYS A 119 22.38 -10.05 -5.56
N LEU A 120 21.85 -9.20 -4.69
CA LEU A 120 22.60 -8.55 -3.62
C LEU A 120 22.83 -9.55 -2.50
N GLU A 121 24.11 -9.90 -2.29
CA GLU A 121 24.53 -10.72 -1.17
C GLU A 121 24.65 -9.87 0.09
N ILE A 122 23.67 -9.99 0.98
CA ILE A 122 23.75 -9.37 2.31
C ILE A 122 24.44 -10.37 3.24
N PRO A 123 25.60 -10.01 3.83
CA PRO A 123 26.32 -10.92 4.71
C PRO A 123 25.49 -11.24 5.96
N MET A 124 25.69 -12.45 6.46
CA MET A 124 25.16 -12.83 7.78
C MET A 124 25.79 -11.95 8.86
N SER A 125 25.07 -11.76 9.96
CA SER A 125 25.61 -11.08 11.12
C SER A 125 26.78 -11.86 11.73
N THR A 126 27.48 -11.22 12.67
CA THR A 126 28.53 -11.86 13.48
C THR A 126 28.02 -13.06 14.28
N GLU A 127 26.71 -13.16 14.50
CA GLU A 127 26.03 -14.26 15.21
C GLU A 127 25.50 -15.35 14.25
N GLY A 128 25.76 -15.21 12.94
CA GLY A 128 25.28 -16.14 11.92
C GLY A 128 23.79 -16.01 11.61
N GLN A 129 23.15 -14.92 12.00
CA GLN A 129 21.74 -14.67 11.73
C GLN A 129 21.54 -13.85 10.46
N PRO A 130 20.47 -14.13 9.68
CA PRO A 130 20.13 -13.31 8.54
C PRO A 130 19.62 -11.94 8.99
N TRP A 131 19.85 -10.92 8.15
CA TRP A 131 19.50 -9.53 8.48
C TRP A 131 18.02 -9.32 8.82
N TYR A 132 17.11 -10.07 8.19
CA TYR A 132 15.68 -9.93 8.41
C TYR A 132 15.22 -10.44 9.80
N ALA A 133 16.01 -11.29 10.46
CA ALA A 133 15.74 -11.71 11.83
C ALA A 133 15.89 -10.56 12.84
N TYR A 134 16.70 -9.54 12.51
CA TYR A 134 16.84 -8.32 13.31
C TYR A 134 15.66 -7.33 13.13
N MET A 135 14.82 -7.55 12.12
CA MET A 135 13.61 -6.75 11.90
C MET A 135 12.43 -7.29 12.71
N ASP A 136 12.24 -8.61 12.70
CA ASP A 136 11.27 -9.33 13.51
C ASP A 136 11.66 -10.81 13.58
N GLU A 137 11.68 -11.39 14.78
CA GLU A 137 12.04 -12.80 15.02
C GLU A 137 11.05 -13.79 14.39
N ALA A 138 9.81 -13.37 14.13
CA ALA A 138 8.80 -14.18 13.47
C ALA A 138 9.04 -14.34 11.95
N ILE A 139 9.92 -13.52 11.37
CA ILE A 139 10.21 -13.57 9.93
C ILE A 139 11.12 -14.76 9.62
N THR A 140 10.62 -15.65 8.77
CA THR A 140 11.36 -16.81 8.26
C THR A 140 11.57 -16.72 6.77
N GLU A 141 12.63 -17.36 6.26
CA GLU A 141 12.90 -17.36 4.81
C GLU A 141 11.77 -17.99 4.00
N ASP A 142 11.15 -19.07 4.52
CA ASP A 142 10.02 -19.72 3.83
C ASP A 142 8.82 -18.79 3.70
N MET A 143 8.52 -18.04 4.76
CA MET A 143 7.47 -17.03 4.74
C MET A 143 7.75 -15.94 3.70
N LEU A 144 8.97 -15.39 3.68
CA LEU A 144 9.35 -14.40 2.68
C LEU A 144 9.26 -14.96 1.26
N ASN A 145 9.78 -16.17 1.03
CA ASN A 145 9.71 -16.84 -0.27
C ASN A 145 8.25 -17.13 -0.69
N LYS A 146 7.35 -17.43 0.25
CA LYS A 146 5.91 -17.58 -0.01
C LYS A 146 5.27 -16.25 -0.42
N MET A 147 5.63 -15.16 0.24
CA MET A 147 5.17 -13.81 -0.15
C MET A 147 5.67 -13.45 -1.56
N ILE A 148 6.94 -13.74 -1.87
CA ILE A 148 7.50 -13.53 -3.22
C ILE A 148 6.67 -14.28 -4.27
N ARG A 149 6.37 -15.57 -4.03
CA ARG A 149 5.56 -16.36 -4.96
C ARG A 149 4.18 -15.75 -5.18
N ASN A 150 3.53 -15.31 -4.11
CA ASN A 150 2.20 -14.70 -4.19
C ASN A 150 2.20 -13.44 -5.08
N ILE A 151 3.16 -12.53 -4.87
CA ILE A 151 3.21 -11.30 -5.68
C ILE A 151 3.61 -11.58 -7.13
N ILE A 152 4.54 -12.50 -7.38
CA ILE A 152 4.97 -12.84 -8.76
C ILE A 152 3.81 -13.42 -9.56
N LEU A 153 3.02 -14.31 -8.96
CA LEU A 153 1.83 -14.87 -9.62
C LEU A 153 0.86 -13.77 -10.05
N LYS A 154 0.74 -12.71 -9.26
CA LYS A 154 -0.17 -11.59 -9.58
C LYS A 154 0.41 -10.59 -10.56
N ILE A 155 1.72 -10.35 -10.54
CA ILE A 155 2.38 -9.49 -11.53
C ILE A 155 2.38 -10.14 -12.91
N CYS A 156 2.57 -11.46 -13.01
CA CYS A 156 2.58 -12.19 -14.29
C CYS A 156 1.20 -12.41 -14.93
N GLU A 157 0.11 -12.09 -14.24
CA GLU A 157 -1.26 -12.12 -14.80
C GLU A 157 -1.57 -10.89 -15.69
N PHE A 158 -0.66 -9.91 -15.75
CA PHE A 158 -0.71 -8.72 -16.60
C PHE A 158 0.38 -8.73 -17.68
#